data_AF-A0A7X9DRU4-F1
#
_entry.id   AF-A0A7X9DRU4-F1
#
_cell.length_a   1.000
_cell.length_b   1.000
_cell.length_c   1.000
_cell.angle_alpha   90.00
_cell.angle_beta   90.00
_cell.angle_gamma   90.00
#
_symmetry.space_group_name_H-M   'P 1'
#
loop_
_entity.id
_entity.type
_entity.pdbx_description
1 polymer ?
#
loop_
_entity_poly.entity_id
_entity_poly.type
_entity_poly.pdbx_seq_one_letter_code
_entity_poly.pdbx_strand_id
1 'polypeptide(L)'
;MLAKLPPYLLNADGTLKEWAWPDLEDRYNHRHISQCYGAWPGDEIDPDRTPKLAKAAVLADRKRVPERLAAHSHCQRGLVGARLKDNFIVDSELRQLLEQGFVSSTLICPHDPYTSMRIADAQGGIPAIIMEMLAYSRPGVIEVLPALPASLTKGSINGMLLRTFARLDKLTWNMDTRTVDLTITSLKTQDVTLIARYGIEEITLSAGILAEKHQSGEATCNLHLPEGKAVEIHLKIGRRNPLDWINRV
;
A
#
# COMPACT_ATOMS: atom_id res chain seq x y z
N MET A 1 -17.49 -7.24 -23.65
CA MET A 1 -17.40 -5.77 -23.64
C MET A 1 -16.07 -5.26 -23.07
N LEU A 2 -15.53 -5.84 -21.98
CA LEU A 2 -14.23 -5.44 -21.41
C LEU A 2 -13.06 -5.40 -22.41
N ALA A 3 -12.94 -6.41 -23.27
CA ALA A 3 -11.89 -6.46 -24.32
C ALA A 3 -12.00 -5.36 -25.40
N LYS A 4 -13.05 -4.51 -25.37
CA LYS A 4 -13.22 -3.36 -26.27
C LYS A 4 -12.77 -2.04 -25.65
N LEU A 5 -12.41 -2.02 -24.36
CA LEU A 5 -11.87 -0.82 -23.72
C LEU A 5 -10.45 -0.54 -24.22
N PRO A 6 -10.05 0.74 -24.35
CA PRO A 6 -8.70 1.08 -24.75
C PRO A 6 -7.70 0.59 -23.69
N PRO A 7 -6.49 0.17 -24.10
CA PRO A 7 -5.43 -0.12 -23.13
C PRO A 7 -5.00 1.14 -22.40
N TYR A 8 -4.36 0.98 -21.25
CA TYR A 8 -3.63 2.07 -20.61
C TYR A 8 -2.54 2.59 -21.54
N LEU A 9 -2.38 3.92 -21.58
CA LEU A 9 -1.40 4.60 -22.41
C LEU A 9 -0.39 5.32 -21.52
N LEU A 10 0.82 5.50 -22.05
CA LEU A 10 1.91 6.20 -21.37
C LEU A 10 2.27 7.47 -22.13
N ASN A 11 2.73 8.49 -21.41
CA ASN A 11 3.37 9.66 -21.98
C ASN A 11 4.79 9.33 -22.43
N ALA A 12 5.41 10.23 -23.20
CA ALA A 12 6.78 10.04 -23.72
C ALA A 12 7.83 9.92 -22.60
N ASP A 13 7.55 10.50 -21.43
CA ASP A 13 8.37 10.42 -20.22
C ASP A 13 8.08 9.19 -19.34
N GLY A 14 7.18 8.31 -19.80
CA GLY A 14 6.80 7.07 -19.12
C GLY A 14 5.72 7.22 -18.04
N THR A 15 5.15 8.41 -17.82
CA THR A 15 4.03 8.56 -16.86
C THR A 15 2.74 7.96 -17.41
N LEU A 16 1.84 7.55 -16.51
CA LEU A 16 0.52 7.06 -16.89
C LEU A 16 -0.35 8.23 -17.42
N LYS A 17 -0.85 8.11 -18.66
CA LYS A 17 -1.67 9.15 -19.28
C LYS A 17 -3.01 9.32 -18.57
N GLU A 18 -3.42 10.58 -18.40
CA GLU A 18 -4.78 10.92 -17.96
C GLU A 18 -5.77 10.89 -19.12
N TRP A 19 -5.32 11.22 -20.33
CA TRP A 19 -6.17 11.26 -21.53
C TRP A 19 -5.65 10.38 -22.66
N ALA A 20 -6.56 9.63 -23.29
CA ALA A 20 -6.26 8.87 -24.49
C ALA A 20 -6.33 9.72 -25.77
N TRP A 21 -7.03 10.86 -25.71
CA TRP A 21 -7.14 11.77 -26.85
C TRP A 21 -5.80 12.48 -27.09
N PRO A 22 -5.28 12.51 -28.33
CA PRO A 22 -3.93 13.02 -28.61
C PRO A 22 -3.74 14.50 -28.31
N ASP A 23 -4.79 15.31 -28.36
CA ASP A 23 -4.73 16.76 -28.16
C ASP A 23 -4.88 17.21 -26.70
N LEU A 24 -5.02 16.27 -25.75
CA LEU A 24 -5.16 16.56 -24.33
C LEU A 24 -3.86 16.21 -23.58
N GLU A 25 -3.42 17.13 -22.73
CA GLU A 25 -2.17 17.01 -21.95
C GLU A 25 -2.43 16.95 -20.45
N ASP A 26 -1.70 16.06 -19.76
CA ASP A 26 -1.68 15.84 -18.31
C ASP A 26 -1.50 17.15 -17.50
N ARG A 27 -2.47 17.47 -16.63
CA ARG A 27 -2.40 18.65 -15.75
C ARG A 27 -1.90 18.28 -14.37
N TYR A 28 -0.58 18.17 -14.19
CA TYR A 28 0.04 17.73 -12.94
C TYR A 28 -0.18 18.65 -11.73
N ASN A 29 -0.63 19.89 -11.93
CA ASN A 29 -0.97 20.79 -10.83
C ASN A 29 -2.42 20.65 -10.33
N HIS A 30 -3.23 19.82 -10.97
CA HIS A 30 -4.60 19.57 -10.55
C HIS A 30 -4.64 18.69 -9.30
N ARG A 31 -5.65 18.89 -8.44
CA ARG A 31 -5.78 18.21 -7.14
C ARG A 31 -6.14 16.72 -7.24
N HIS A 32 -6.83 16.31 -8.31
CA HIS A 32 -7.19 14.91 -8.54
C HIS A 32 -6.09 14.14 -9.28
N ILE A 33 -5.98 12.85 -8.98
CA ILE A 33 -5.13 11.90 -9.71
C ILE A 33 -5.95 10.69 -10.19
N SER A 34 -7.05 10.98 -10.89
CA SER A 34 -8.04 9.98 -11.31
C SER A 34 -7.48 8.89 -12.24
N GLN A 35 -6.40 9.16 -12.99
CA GLN A 35 -5.73 8.16 -13.81
C GLN A 35 -5.14 7.01 -12.98
N CYS A 36 -4.86 7.24 -11.69
CA CYS A 36 -4.35 6.21 -10.77
C CYS A 36 -5.47 5.38 -10.12
N TYR A 37 -6.72 5.50 -10.56
CA TYR A 37 -7.84 4.70 -10.04
C TYR A 37 -7.54 3.18 -10.05
N GLY A 38 -6.88 2.70 -11.10
CA GLY A 38 -6.49 1.29 -11.23
C GLY A 38 -5.53 0.80 -10.14
N ALA A 39 -4.76 1.71 -9.52
CA ALA A 39 -3.88 1.40 -8.38
C ALA A 39 -4.63 1.50 -7.04
N TRP A 40 -5.48 2.53 -6.87
CA TRP A 40 -6.38 2.66 -5.73
C TRP A 40 -7.60 3.55 -6.09
N PRO A 41 -8.83 3.18 -5.69
CA PRO A 41 -9.21 1.99 -4.91
C PRO A 41 -9.29 0.69 -5.73
N GLY A 42 -9.00 0.75 -7.03
CA GLY A 42 -8.89 -0.42 -7.89
C GLY A 42 -7.74 -1.36 -7.49
N ASP A 43 -7.60 -2.44 -8.26
CA ASP A 43 -6.54 -3.44 -8.12
C ASP A 43 -6.14 -3.97 -9.51
N GLU A 44 -6.16 -3.10 -10.52
CA GLU A 44 -5.75 -3.39 -11.90
C GLU A 44 -4.26 -3.09 -12.12
N ILE A 45 -3.71 -2.16 -11.33
CA ILE A 45 -2.32 -1.71 -11.41
C ILE A 45 -1.61 -2.06 -10.09
N ASP A 46 -0.73 -3.05 -10.14
CA ASP A 46 0.15 -3.37 -9.01
C ASP A 46 1.56 -3.82 -9.47
N PRO A 47 2.58 -3.71 -8.58
CA PRO A 47 3.97 -4.04 -8.91
C PRO A 47 4.20 -5.48 -9.35
N ASP A 48 3.39 -6.43 -8.89
CA ASP A 48 3.65 -7.85 -9.10
C ASP A 48 3.00 -8.37 -10.40
N ARG A 49 1.81 -7.88 -10.76
CA ARG A 49 1.10 -8.29 -12.00
C ARG A 49 1.31 -7.34 -13.18
N THR A 50 1.46 -6.05 -12.93
CA THR A 50 1.56 -5.02 -13.98
C THR A 50 2.71 -4.03 -13.72
N PRO A 51 3.96 -4.51 -13.58
CA PRO A 51 5.09 -3.69 -13.14
C PRO A 51 5.33 -2.42 -13.98
N LYS A 52 5.13 -2.50 -15.31
CA LYS A 52 5.26 -1.34 -16.23
C LYS A 52 4.22 -0.26 -15.94
N LEU A 53 2.96 -0.65 -15.72
CA LEU A 53 1.90 0.29 -15.38
C LEU A 53 2.06 0.83 -13.97
N ALA A 54 2.51 0.00 -13.02
CA ALA A 54 2.78 0.43 -11.65
C ALA A 54 3.88 1.50 -11.62
N LYS A 55 4.97 1.30 -12.38
CA LYS A 55 6.05 2.30 -12.52
C LYS A 55 5.52 3.60 -13.11
N ALA A 56 4.69 3.53 -14.15
CA ALA A 56 4.07 4.70 -14.75
C ALA A 56 3.15 5.46 -13.79
N ALA A 57 2.39 4.74 -12.96
CA ALA A 57 1.53 5.32 -11.92
C ALA A 57 2.35 6.00 -10.80
N VAL A 58 3.47 5.40 -10.38
CA VAL A 58 4.42 6.03 -9.43
C VAL A 58 4.92 7.36 -9.99
N LEU A 59 5.32 7.39 -11.27
CA LEU A 59 5.78 8.62 -11.91
C LEU A 59 4.67 9.69 -11.96
N ALA A 60 3.44 9.30 -12.31
CA ALA A 60 2.30 10.22 -12.35
C ALA A 60 1.98 10.81 -10.97
N ASP A 61 2.03 9.99 -9.91
CA ASP A 61 1.75 10.43 -8.53
C ASP A 61 2.86 11.30 -7.94
N ARG A 62 4.13 10.96 -8.21
CA ARG A 62 5.27 11.79 -7.79
C ARG A 62 5.30 13.14 -8.51
N LYS A 63 4.81 13.24 -9.75
CA LYS A 63 4.72 14.51 -10.49
C LYS A 63 3.59 15.41 -10.03
N ARG A 64 2.60 14.87 -9.32
CA ARG A 64 1.43 15.60 -8.86
C ARG A 64 1.84 16.64 -7.80
N VAL A 65 1.70 17.93 -8.11
CA VAL A 65 1.97 19.03 -7.17
C VAL A 65 0.74 19.94 -7.15
N PRO A 66 -0.26 19.64 -6.30
CA PRO A 66 -1.57 20.30 -6.34
C PRO A 66 -1.47 21.81 -6.09
N GLU A 67 -2.10 22.61 -6.96
CA GLU A 67 -2.28 24.05 -6.74
C GLU A 67 -3.25 24.35 -5.58
N ARG A 68 -4.14 23.39 -5.28
CA ARG A 68 -5.07 23.40 -4.14
C ARG A 68 -4.73 22.24 -3.23
N LEU A 69 -4.63 22.53 -1.94
CA LEU A 69 -4.23 21.57 -0.91
C LEU A 69 -5.47 20.87 -0.34
N ALA A 70 -6.36 20.39 -1.21
CA ALA A 70 -7.57 19.72 -0.73
C ALA A 70 -7.19 18.37 -0.08
N ALA A 71 -7.76 18.07 1.09
CA ALA A 71 -7.43 16.91 1.92
C ALA A 71 -7.58 15.58 1.17
N HIS A 72 -8.61 15.44 0.32
CA HIS A 72 -8.80 14.24 -0.49
C HIS A 72 -7.67 14.00 -1.50
N SER A 73 -6.97 15.05 -1.94
CA SER A 73 -5.81 14.93 -2.82
C SER A 73 -4.70 14.18 -2.09
N HIS A 74 -4.35 14.65 -0.88
CA HIS A 74 -3.35 14.00 -0.04
C HIS A 74 -3.77 12.57 0.34
N CYS A 75 -5.05 12.36 0.65
CA CYS A 75 -5.59 11.03 0.93
C CYS A 75 -5.42 10.08 -0.27
N GLN A 76 -5.84 10.51 -1.47
CA GLN A 76 -5.76 9.69 -2.67
C GLN A 76 -4.32 9.34 -3.03
N ARG A 77 -3.41 10.34 -2.97
CA ARG A 77 -1.98 10.14 -3.25
C ARG A 77 -1.34 9.20 -2.24
N GLY A 78 -1.60 9.37 -0.94
CA GLY A 78 -1.09 8.46 0.09
C GLY A 78 -1.57 7.02 -0.11
N LEU A 79 -2.83 6.81 -0.51
CA LEU A 79 -3.40 5.48 -0.75
C LEU A 79 -2.86 4.82 -2.04
N VAL A 80 -2.69 5.61 -3.11
CA VAL A 80 -2.02 5.18 -4.34
C VAL A 80 -0.56 4.82 -4.04
N GLY A 81 0.17 5.68 -3.33
CA GLY A 81 1.54 5.43 -2.87
C GLY A 81 1.65 4.14 -2.07
N ALA A 82 0.75 3.90 -1.10
CA ALA A 82 0.72 2.65 -0.32
C ALA A 82 0.53 1.41 -1.21
N ARG A 83 -0.38 1.47 -2.20
CA ARG A 83 -0.62 0.39 -3.16
C ARG A 83 0.56 0.14 -4.10
N LEU A 84 1.28 1.19 -4.45
CA LEU A 84 2.48 1.14 -5.28
C LEU A 84 3.77 0.92 -4.47
N LYS A 85 3.65 0.67 -3.16
CA LYS A 85 4.78 0.38 -2.24
C LYS A 85 5.73 1.56 -2.07
N ASP A 86 5.25 2.78 -2.36
CA ASP A 86 6.00 4.02 -2.29
C ASP A 86 5.88 4.66 -0.91
N ASN A 87 6.71 4.18 0.01
CA ASN A 87 6.74 4.67 1.38
C ASN A 87 7.12 6.17 1.50
N PHE A 88 7.79 6.73 0.50
CA PHE A 88 8.12 8.16 0.49
C PHE A 88 6.88 9.02 0.30
N ILE A 89 6.02 8.68 -0.68
CA ILE A 89 4.74 9.36 -0.86
C ILE A 89 3.86 9.16 0.37
N VAL A 90 3.80 7.95 0.92
CA VAL A 90 3.03 7.70 2.16
C VAL A 90 3.48 8.61 3.31
N ASP A 91 4.78 8.69 3.61
CA ASP A 91 5.31 9.57 4.68
C ASP A 91 5.00 11.04 4.38
N SER A 92 5.24 11.49 3.15
CA SER A 92 5.03 12.88 2.74
C SER A 92 3.55 13.31 2.86
N GLU A 93 2.62 12.48 2.39
CA GLU A 93 1.18 12.80 2.43
C GLU A 93 0.61 12.69 3.85
N LEU A 94 1.05 11.71 4.65
CA LEU A 94 0.66 11.62 6.06
C LEU A 94 1.15 12.83 6.86
N ARG A 95 2.39 13.27 6.65
CA ARG A 95 2.90 14.49 7.30
C ARG A 95 2.13 15.73 6.90
N GLN A 96 1.81 15.89 5.61
CA GLN A 96 0.97 17.00 5.17
C GLN A 96 -0.38 17.00 5.89
N LEU A 97 -1.07 15.85 5.93
CA LEU A 97 -2.35 15.72 6.62
C LEU A 97 -2.25 15.97 8.14
N LEU A 98 -1.22 15.46 8.81
CA LEU A 98 -1.12 15.51 10.27
C LEU A 98 -0.51 16.82 10.80
N GLU A 99 0.39 17.44 10.03
CA GLU A 99 1.23 18.56 10.49
C GLU A 99 0.80 19.91 9.90
N GLN A 100 -0.03 19.93 8.84
CA GLN A 100 -0.37 21.18 8.11
C GLN A 100 -1.84 21.59 8.26
N GLY A 101 -2.44 21.37 9.42
CA GLY A 101 -3.75 21.97 9.73
C GLY A 101 -4.96 21.27 9.09
N PHE A 102 -4.82 20.01 8.64
CA PHE A 102 -5.96 19.17 8.25
C PHE A 102 -6.59 18.40 9.41
N VAL A 103 -6.00 18.45 10.61
CA VAL A 103 -6.62 17.93 11.82
C VAL A 103 -6.78 19.09 12.79
N SER A 104 -8.02 19.52 13.02
CA SER A 104 -8.29 20.60 13.97
C SER A 104 -8.23 20.11 15.42
N SER A 105 -8.23 21.04 16.37
CA SER A 105 -8.21 20.72 17.81
C SER A 105 -9.42 19.90 18.28
N THR A 106 -10.51 19.89 17.52
CA THR A 106 -11.69 19.04 17.77
C THR A 106 -11.67 17.73 16.97
N LEU A 107 -10.55 17.37 16.35
CA LEU A 107 -10.35 16.20 15.48
C LEU A 107 -11.25 16.17 14.22
N ILE A 108 -11.94 17.28 13.93
CA ILE A 108 -12.64 17.45 12.65
C ILE A 108 -11.62 17.81 11.58
N CYS A 109 -11.71 17.18 10.43
CA CYS A 109 -10.86 17.50 9.28
C CYS A 109 -11.53 18.53 8.36
N PRO A 110 -10.83 19.60 7.95
CA PRO A 110 -11.29 20.51 6.92
C PRO A 110 -10.92 20.02 5.51
N HIS A 111 -11.58 20.60 4.50
CA HIS A 111 -11.28 20.37 3.10
C HIS A 111 -9.90 20.93 2.72
N ASP A 112 -9.61 22.18 3.08
CA ASP A 112 -8.31 22.84 2.90
C ASP A 112 -7.68 23.14 4.28
N PRO A 113 -6.35 23.22 4.38
CA PRO A 113 -5.68 23.43 5.66
C PRO A 113 -6.08 24.76 6.29
N TYR A 114 -6.29 24.75 7.62
CA TYR A 114 -6.68 25.94 8.40
C TYR A 114 -8.04 26.58 8.03
N THR A 115 -8.87 25.88 7.25
CA THR A 115 -10.20 26.39 6.86
C THR A 115 -11.33 25.86 7.76
N SER A 116 -12.49 26.52 7.71
CA SER A 116 -13.70 26.09 8.42
C SER A 116 -14.57 25.11 7.64
N MET A 117 -14.26 24.86 6.36
CA MET A 117 -15.03 23.96 5.50
C MET A 117 -14.77 22.51 5.91
N ARG A 118 -15.71 21.90 6.64
CA ARG A 118 -15.53 20.54 7.19
C ARG A 118 -15.94 19.49 6.16
N ILE A 119 -15.00 18.62 5.79
CA ILE A 119 -15.23 17.48 4.91
C ILE A 119 -14.53 16.26 5.51
N ALA A 120 -15.24 15.12 5.54
CA ALA A 120 -14.80 13.93 6.25
C ALA A 120 -13.73 13.10 5.51
N ASP A 121 -13.20 13.59 4.39
CA ASP A 121 -12.24 12.86 3.54
C ASP A 121 -11.02 12.39 4.34
N ALA A 122 -10.33 13.29 5.04
CA ALA A 122 -9.16 12.94 5.85
C ALA A 122 -9.50 12.15 7.13
N GLN A 123 -10.72 12.30 7.66
CA GLN A 123 -11.15 11.49 8.82
C GLN A 123 -11.20 10.00 8.48
N GLY A 124 -11.62 9.66 7.26
CA GLY A 124 -11.56 8.29 6.75
C GLY A 124 -10.23 7.94 6.07
N GLY A 125 -9.60 8.92 5.41
CA GLY A 125 -8.40 8.73 4.60
C GLY A 125 -7.14 8.44 5.41
N ILE A 126 -6.90 9.18 6.50
CA ILE A 126 -5.73 8.96 7.37
C ILE A 126 -5.67 7.51 7.91
N PRO A 127 -6.72 6.97 8.56
CA PRO A 127 -6.68 5.58 9.01
C PRO A 127 -6.60 4.58 7.85
N ALA A 128 -7.18 4.89 6.69
CA ALA A 128 -7.05 4.04 5.51
C ALA A 128 -5.62 3.96 4.98
N ILE A 129 -4.88 5.09 4.94
CA ILE A 129 -3.46 5.11 4.56
C ILE A 129 -2.64 4.28 5.55
N ILE A 130 -2.88 4.46 6.85
CA ILE A 130 -2.18 3.70 7.91
C ILE A 130 -2.42 2.19 7.73
N MET A 131 -3.65 1.78 7.43
CA MET A 131 -3.95 0.37 7.16
C MET A 131 -3.24 -0.14 5.90
N GLU A 132 -3.36 0.56 4.77
CA GLU A 132 -2.79 0.12 3.48
C GLU A 132 -1.25 0.13 3.48
N MET A 133 -0.59 1.02 4.24
CA MET A 133 0.88 1.02 4.36
C MET A 133 1.42 -0.13 5.22
N LEU A 134 0.60 -0.67 6.13
CA LEU A 134 0.96 -1.73 7.07
C LEU A 134 0.61 -3.13 6.55
N ALA A 135 -0.50 -3.29 5.84
CA ALA A 135 -0.83 -4.54 5.18
C ALA A 135 -1.62 -4.33 3.89
N TYR A 136 -1.17 -4.99 2.83
CA TYR A 136 -1.91 -5.12 1.57
C TYR A 136 -2.44 -6.55 1.45
N SER A 137 -3.64 -6.71 0.88
CA SER A 137 -4.19 -8.04 0.62
C SER A 137 -5.13 -8.06 -0.56
N ARG A 138 -5.12 -9.21 -1.25
CA ARG A 138 -6.04 -9.61 -2.32
C ARG A 138 -6.25 -11.12 -2.22
N PRO A 139 -7.21 -11.74 -2.94
CA PRO A 139 -7.39 -13.18 -2.90
C PRO A 139 -6.07 -13.94 -3.13
N GLY A 140 -5.67 -14.76 -2.15
CA GLY A 140 -4.44 -15.58 -2.22
C GLY A 140 -3.14 -14.84 -1.88
N VAL A 141 -3.17 -13.55 -1.55
CA VAL A 141 -1.96 -12.77 -1.21
C VAL A 141 -2.18 -11.94 0.05
N ILE A 142 -1.21 -12.03 0.97
CA ILE A 142 -1.07 -11.14 2.11
C ILE A 142 0.32 -10.53 2.04
N GLU A 143 0.41 -9.21 2.15
CA GLU A 143 1.69 -8.51 2.17
C GLU A 143 1.77 -7.63 3.43
N VAL A 144 2.87 -7.75 4.17
CA VAL A 144 3.13 -6.98 5.38
C VAL A 144 4.16 -5.88 5.15
N LEU A 145 3.90 -4.74 5.80
CA LEU A 145 4.71 -3.52 5.74
C LEU A 145 5.06 -3.08 4.29
N PRO A 146 4.10 -3.07 3.35
CA PRO A 146 4.35 -2.77 1.94
C PRO A 146 4.97 -1.39 1.72
N ALA A 147 4.61 -0.39 2.54
CA ALA A 147 4.96 1.00 2.32
C ALA A 147 5.25 1.74 3.64
N LEU A 148 5.86 1.06 4.61
CA LEU A 148 6.15 1.63 5.93
C LEU A 148 7.12 2.82 5.84
N PRO A 149 6.74 4.02 6.33
CA PRO A 149 7.66 5.15 6.48
C PRO A 149 8.90 4.81 7.32
N ALA A 150 10.08 5.28 6.91
CA ALA A 150 11.34 5.00 7.60
C ALA A 150 11.38 5.55 9.04
N SER A 151 10.55 6.54 9.35
CA SER A 151 10.39 7.15 10.68
C SER A 151 9.68 6.21 11.68
N LEU A 152 8.90 5.23 11.21
CA LEU A 152 8.12 4.32 12.04
C LEU A 152 8.89 3.02 12.32
N THR A 153 9.96 3.12 13.10
CA THR A 153 10.88 1.99 13.36
C THR A 153 10.27 0.87 14.19
N LYS A 154 9.26 1.16 15.03
CA LYS A 154 8.59 0.17 15.88
C LYS A 154 7.11 0.46 15.96
N GLY A 155 6.30 -0.57 16.08
CA GLY A 155 4.87 -0.42 16.30
C GLY A 155 4.11 -1.72 16.26
N SER A 156 2.79 -1.62 16.46
CA SER A 156 1.87 -2.73 16.36
C SER A 156 0.48 -2.26 15.93
N ILE A 157 -0.27 -3.16 15.30
CA ILE A 157 -1.69 -2.98 14.98
C ILE A 157 -2.43 -4.31 15.19
N ASN A 158 -3.72 -4.23 15.50
CA ASN A 158 -4.55 -5.38 15.84
C ASN A 158 -5.87 -5.37 15.07
N GLY A 159 -6.34 -6.56 14.72
CA GLY A 159 -7.70 -6.77 14.21
C GLY A 159 -7.96 -6.29 12.78
N MET A 160 -6.92 -6.13 11.94
CA MET A 160 -7.11 -5.74 10.55
C MET A 160 -7.79 -6.86 9.75
N LEU A 161 -8.83 -6.51 9.00
CA LEU A 161 -9.48 -7.44 8.06
C LEU A 161 -8.74 -7.42 6.73
N LEU A 162 -8.47 -8.62 6.20
CA LEU A 162 -7.78 -8.81 4.93
C LEU A 162 -8.78 -9.27 3.86
N ARG A 163 -8.56 -8.84 2.62
CA ARG A 163 -9.39 -9.19 1.45
C ARG A 163 -9.27 -10.66 1.03
N THR A 164 -8.45 -11.45 1.72
CA THR A 164 -8.27 -12.89 1.48
C THR A 164 -9.20 -13.78 2.32
N PHE A 165 -10.25 -13.25 2.96
CA PHE A 165 -11.02 -13.99 3.99
C PHE A 165 -10.16 -14.39 5.20
N ALA A 166 -9.30 -13.49 5.66
CA ALA A 166 -8.52 -13.68 6.88
C ALA A 166 -8.53 -12.39 7.70
N ARG A 167 -8.27 -12.53 9.00
CA ARG A 167 -8.01 -11.42 9.92
C ARG A 167 -6.54 -11.48 10.31
N LEU A 168 -5.87 -10.34 10.20
CA LEU A 168 -4.57 -10.10 10.82
C LEU A 168 -4.86 -9.69 12.27
N ASP A 169 -4.88 -10.68 13.17
CA ASP A 169 -5.20 -10.50 14.58
C ASP A 169 -4.21 -9.55 15.26
N LYS A 170 -2.94 -9.70 14.92
CA LYS A 170 -1.84 -8.88 15.41
C LYS A 170 -0.77 -8.77 14.34
N LEU A 171 -0.20 -7.58 14.22
CA LEU A 171 1.06 -7.31 13.53
C LEU A 171 1.91 -6.48 14.46
N THR A 172 3.17 -6.84 14.64
CA THR A 172 4.15 -6.10 15.44
C THR A 172 5.45 -6.07 14.67
N TRP A 173 6.09 -4.92 14.61
CA TRP A 173 7.36 -4.76 13.90
C TRP A 173 8.38 -4.00 14.73
N ASN A 174 9.64 -4.33 14.50
CA ASN A 174 10.79 -3.61 15.00
C ASN A 174 11.89 -3.65 13.93
N MET A 175 12.11 -2.51 13.27
CA MET A 175 13.06 -2.36 12.18
C MET A 175 14.51 -2.37 12.67
N ASP A 176 14.77 -2.01 13.94
CA ASP A 176 16.12 -2.06 14.53
C ASP A 176 16.59 -3.51 14.67
N THR A 177 15.71 -4.39 15.18
CA THR A 177 15.97 -5.83 15.29
C THR A 177 15.61 -6.61 14.03
N ARG A 178 14.96 -5.95 13.07
CA ARG A 178 14.44 -6.52 11.81
C ARG A 178 13.47 -7.67 12.05
N THR A 179 12.60 -7.53 13.04
CA THR A 179 11.60 -8.56 13.40
C THR A 179 10.21 -8.09 13.00
N VAL A 180 9.43 -9.00 12.43
CA VAL A 180 8.01 -8.80 12.12
C VAL A 180 7.25 -10.02 12.60
N ASP A 181 6.40 -9.82 13.60
CA ASP A 181 5.57 -10.86 14.19
C ASP A 181 4.12 -10.63 13.77
N LEU A 182 3.47 -11.68 13.31
CA LEU A 182 2.08 -11.62 12.89
C LEU A 182 1.28 -12.85 13.35
N THR A 183 0.02 -12.59 13.70
CA THR A 183 -0.97 -13.63 14.00
C THR A 183 -2.10 -13.50 12.98
N ILE A 184 -2.36 -14.56 12.23
CA ILE A 184 -3.40 -14.59 11.19
C ILE A 184 -4.43 -15.66 11.52
N THR A 185 -5.72 -15.31 11.48
CA THR A 185 -6.82 -16.27 11.53
C THR A 185 -7.55 -16.26 10.20
N SER A 186 -7.57 -17.40 9.51
CA SER A 186 -8.30 -17.56 8.26
C SER A 186 -9.75 -17.98 8.49
N LEU A 187 -10.69 -17.45 7.72
CA LEU A 187 -12.12 -17.83 7.78
C LEU A 187 -12.45 -19.04 6.90
N LYS A 188 -11.47 -19.59 6.19
CA LYS A 188 -11.58 -20.81 5.38
C LYS A 188 -10.22 -21.48 5.29
N THR A 189 -10.17 -22.76 4.99
CA THR A 189 -8.90 -23.41 4.62
C THR A 189 -8.44 -22.86 3.26
N GLN A 190 -7.22 -22.33 3.19
CA GLN A 190 -6.69 -21.74 1.96
C GLN A 190 -5.17 -21.65 1.96
N ASP A 191 -4.60 -21.65 0.75
CA ASP A 191 -3.22 -21.30 0.53
C ASP A 191 -3.09 -19.80 0.26
N VAL A 192 -2.12 -19.15 0.89
CA VAL A 192 -1.80 -17.75 0.65
C VAL A 192 -0.30 -17.57 0.45
N THR A 193 0.06 -16.68 -0.46
CA THR A 193 1.42 -16.16 -0.54
C THR A 193 1.56 -15.00 0.43
N LEU A 194 2.42 -15.16 1.43
CA LEU A 194 2.86 -14.08 2.30
C LEU A 194 4.03 -13.36 1.64
N ILE A 195 3.96 -12.03 1.59
CA ILE A 195 4.99 -11.15 1.02
C ILE A 195 5.55 -10.24 2.12
N ALA A 196 6.88 -10.20 2.26
CA ALA A 196 7.62 -9.19 3.00
C ALA A 196 8.76 -8.65 2.12
N ARG A 197 8.55 -7.47 1.50
CA ARG A 197 9.44 -6.95 0.44
C ARG A 197 10.87 -6.65 0.89
N TYR A 198 11.08 -6.43 2.18
CA TYR A 198 12.40 -6.31 2.79
C TYR A 198 13.26 -7.57 2.61
N GLY A 199 12.66 -8.70 2.21
CA GLY A 199 13.25 -10.03 2.13
C GLY A 199 13.02 -10.78 3.45
N ILE A 200 12.79 -12.09 3.40
CA ILE A 200 12.61 -12.94 4.58
C ILE A 200 13.91 -13.71 4.78
N GLU A 201 14.69 -13.36 5.81
CA GLU A 201 15.95 -14.05 6.14
C GLU A 201 15.69 -15.33 6.94
N GLU A 202 14.79 -15.24 7.92
CA GLU A 202 14.39 -16.36 8.79
C GLU A 202 12.87 -16.29 9.00
N ILE A 203 12.24 -17.46 9.13
CA ILE A 203 10.80 -17.60 9.36
C ILE A 203 10.54 -18.76 10.33
N THR A 204 9.77 -18.49 11.39
CA THR A 204 9.38 -19.47 12.41
C THR A 204 7.88 -19.49 12.56
N LEU A 205 7.27 -20.68 12.51
CA LEU A 205 5.83 -20.92 12.65
C LEU A 205 5.54 -22.40 12.95
N SER A 206 4.31 -22.70 13.32
CA SER A 206 3.83 -24.06 13.61
C SER A 206 4.05 -25.02 12.44
N ALA A 207 4.43 -26.26 12.76
CA ALA A 207 4.67 -27.30 11.76
C ALA A 207 3.42 -27.55 10.88
N GLY A 208 3.63 -27.75 9.57
CA GLY A 208 2.57 -28.03 8.60
C GLY A 208 1.85 -26.80 8.03
N ILE A 209 2.20 -25.59 8.47
CA ILE A 209 1.67 -24.34 7.88
C ILE A 209 2.53 -23.88 6.70
N LEU A 210 3.84 -24.07 6.73
CA LEU A 210 4.70 -23.70 5.61
C LEU A 210 4.55 -24.74 4.49
N ALA A 211 4.15 -24.30 3.29
CA ALA A 211 3.94 -25.21 2.16
C ALA A 211 5.26 -25.79 1.63
N GLU A 212 6.33 -24.99 1.63
CA GLU A 212 7.64 -25.34 1.08
C GLU A 212 8.76 -24.76 1.93
N LYS A 213 9.96 -25.36 1.87
CA LYS A 213 11.12 -24.82 2.60
C LYS A 213 11.49 -23.43 2.07
N HIS A 214 11.39 -22.42 2.94
CA HIS A 214 11.74 -21.05 2.61
C HIS A 214 13.23 -20.88 2.25
N GLN A 215 13.51 -20.13 1.18
CA GLN A 215 14.87 -19.75 0.81
C GLN A 215 15.22 -18.38 1.39
N SER A 216 16.30 -18.31 2.18
CA SER A 216 16.71 -17.08 2.85
C SER A 216 16.93 -15.94 1.85
N GLY A 217 16.30 -14.80 2.11
CA GLY A 217 16.34 -13.62 1.26
C GLY A 217 15.17 -13.52 0.26
N GLU A 218 14.41 -14.58 -0.01
CA GLU A 218 13.19 -14.45 -0.82
C GLU A 218 12.17 -13.52 -0.14
N ALA A 219 11.45 -12.73 -0.93
CA ALA A 219 10.44 -11.81 -0.39
C ALA A 219 9.09 -12.47 -0.15
N THR A 220 8.95 -13.74 -0.53
CA THR A 220 7.68 -14.46 -0.54
C THR A 220 7.82 -15.83 0.07
N CYS A 221 6.78 -16.30 0.76
CA CYS A 221 6.63 -17.70 1.15
C CYS A 221 5.16 -18.11 1.06
N ASN A 222 4.90 -19.40 0.83
CA ASN A 222 3.55 -19.94 0.71
C ASN A 222 3.12 -20.58 2.04
N LEU A 223 1.92 -20.24 2.49
CA LEU A 223 1.34 -20.67 3.75
C LEU A 223 0.03 -21.42 3.50
N HIS A 224 -0.14 -22.56 4.16
CA HIS A 224 -1.39 -23.29 4.26
C HIS A 224 -2.12 -22.85 5.53
N LEU A 225 -3.11 -21.96 5.40
CA LEU A 225 -3.85 -21.43 6.53
C LEU A 225 -5.10 -22.30 6.81
N PRO A 226 -5.17 -22.95 7.98
CA PRO A 226 -6.36 -23.68 8.40
C PRO A 226 -7.52 -22.74 8.74
N GLU A 227 -8.75 -23.19 8.48
CA GLU A 227 -9.96 -22.48 8.91
C GLU A 227 -10.05 -22.34 10.44
N GLY A 228 -10.36 -21.13 10.90
CA GLY A 228 -10.72 -20.83 12.29
C GLY A 228 -9.58 -20.94 13.32
N LYS A 229 -8.35 -21.28 12.90
CA LYS A 229 -7.19 -21.40 13.79
C LYS A 229 -6.25 -20.22 13.58
N ALA A 230 -5.82 -19.63 14.68
CA ALA A 230 -4.78 -18.61 14.68
C ALA A 230 -3.42 -19.24 14.35
N VAL A 231 -2.70 -18.62 13.43
CA VAL A 231 -1.36 -18.99 13.01
C VAL A 231 -0.42 -17.86 13.41
N GLU A 232 0.54 -18.16 14.28
CA GLU A 232 1.62 -17.26 14.67
C GLU A 232 2.83 -17.44 13.75
N ILE A 233 3.35 -16.33 13.25
CA ILE A 233 4.48 -16.28 12.33
C ILE A 233 5.45 -15.23 12.85
N HIS A 234 6.70 -15.64 12.99
CA HIS A 234 7.81 -14.77 13.36
C HIS A 234 8.75 -14.66 12.17
N LEU A 235 8.94 -13.45 11.66
CA LEU A 235 9.84 -13.16 10.54
C LEU A 235 11.04 -12.38 11.03
N LYS A 236 12.21 -12.74 10.51
CA LYS A 236 13.37 -11.85 10.47
C LYS A 236 13.53 -11.34 9.05
N ILE A 237 13.43 -10.03 8.88
CA ILE A 237 13.47 -9.40 7.56
C ILE A 237 14.87 -8.92 7.16
N GLY A 238 15.10 -8.87 5.86
CA GLY A 238 16.30 -8.32 5.25
C GLY A 238 16.33 -6.80 5.27
N ARG A 239 17.15 -6.23 4.39
CA ARG A 239 17.32 -4.77 4.21
C ARG A 239 17.00 -4.29 2.80
N ARG A 240 16.28 -5.09 2.01
CA ARG A 240 15.89 -4.69 0.66
C ARG A 240 14.97 -3.48 0.72
N ASN A 241 15.03 -2.63 -0.30
CA ASN A 241 14.10 -1.52 -0.39
C ASN A 241 12.79 -2.04 -1.02
N PRO A 242 11.62 -1.84 -0.38
CA PRO A 242 10.33 -2.21 -0.98
C PRO A 242 10.10 -1.67 -2.39
N LEU A 243 10.75 -0.56 -2.77
CA LEU A 243 10.69 0.04 -4.11
C LEU A 243 11.67 -0.55 -5.14
N ASP A 244 12.52 -1.52 -4.78
CA ASP A 244 13.53 -2.09 -5.69
C ASP A 244 12.93 -2.72 -6.96
N TRP A 245 11.63 -3.06 -6.94
CA TRP A 245 10.93 -3.55 -8.11
C TRP A 245 10.97 -2.56 -9.28
N ILE A 246 10.98 -1.24 -9.03
CA ILE A 246 10.99 -0.19 -10.08
C ILE A 246 12.22 -0.32 -11.01
N ASN A 247 13.35 -0.77 -10.45
CA ASN A 247 14.62 -0.90 -11.17
C ASN A 247 14.66 -2.13 -12.09
N ARG A 248 13.69 -3.04 -11.95
CA ARG A 248 13.61 -4.29 -12.72
C ARG A 248 12.68 -4.20 -13.93
N VAL A 249 12.14 -3.01 -14.20
CA VAL A 249 11.06 -2.72 -15.17
C VAL A 249 11.54 -1.84 -16.31
#